data_AF-A0A967SM24-F1
#
_entry.id   AF-A0A967SM24-F1
#
_cell.length_a   1.000
_cell.length_b   1.000
_cell.length_c   1.000
_cell.angle_alpha   90.00
_cell.angle_beta   90.00
_cell.angle_gamma   90.00
#
_symmetry.space_group_name_H-M   'P 1'
#
loop_
_entity.id
_entity.type
_entity.pdbx_description
1 polymer ?
#
loop_
_entity_poly.entity_id
_entity_poly.type
_entity_poly.pdbx_seq_one_letter_code
_entity_poly.pdbx_strand_id
1 'polypeptide(L)'
;VPELAVIDGGKGQLSAALDAARDAGTRDTAFCALAKREEEVYVQGRSDPVALPRTSAASRLLQRIRNEAHRFAVSYNRKLRKRRTLS
;
A
#
# COMPACT_ATOMS: atom_id res chain seq x y z
N VAL A 1 12.78 11.39 3.20
CA VAL A 1 11.75 10.51 2.59
C VAL A 1 11.72 9.19 3.35
N PRO A 2 10.62 8.42 3.38
CA PRO A 2 10.61 7.12 4.05
C PRO A 2 11.56 6.14 3.35
N GLU A 3 12.12 5.20 4.09
CA GLU A 3 12.95 4.12 3.53
C GLU A 3 12.10 3.08 2.79
N LEU A 4 10.84 2.88 3.21
CA LEU A 4 9.88 1.97 2.60
C LEU A 4 8.49 2.60 2.50
N ALA A 5 7.90 2.57 1.32
CA ALA A 5 6.50 2.85 1.07
C ALA A 5 5.71 1.56 0.80
N VAL A 6 4.62 1.36 1.54
CA VAL A 6 3.73 0.20 1.39
C VAL A 6 2.41 0.66 0.78
N ILE A 7 2.04 0.08 -0.37
CA ILE A 7 0.82 0.40 -1.09
C ILE A 7 -0.29 -0.61 -0.73
N ASP A 8 -1.48 -0.11 -0.33
CA ASP A 8 -2.69 -0.94 -0.14
C ASP A 8 -3.25 -1.33 -1.50
N GLY A 9 -2.72 -2.42 -2.07
CA GLY A 9 -3.01 -2.76 -3.46
C GLY A 9 -2.18 -3.89 -4.06
N GLY A 10 -2.52 -4.23 -5.31
CA GLY A 10 -1.80 -5.24 -6.10
C GLY A 10 -0.71 -4.66 -7.01
N LYS A 11 -0.17 -5.50 -7.90
CA LYS A 11 0.90 -5.17 -8.86
C LYS A 11 0.65 -3.90 -9.68
N GLY A 12 -0.58 -3.71 -10.19
CA GLY A 12 -0.91 -2.52 -10.98
C GLY A 12 -0.80 -1.22 -10.18
N GLN A 13 -1.22 -1.24 -8.91
CA GLN A 13 -1.10 -0.09 -8.02
C GLN A 13 0.36 0.18 -7.61
N LEU A 14 1.18 -0.87 -7.45
CA LEU A 14 2.63 -0.73 -7.26
C LEU A 14 3.27 -0.05 -8.47
N SER A 15 2.92 -0.47 -9.70
CA SER A 15 3.45 0.13 -10.92
C SER A 15 3.13 1.61 -11.00
N ALA A 16 1.87 1.99 -10.78
CA ALA A 16 1.46 3.39 -10.79
C ALA A 16 2.18 4.24 -9.73
N ALA A 17 2.40 3.68 -8.54
CA ALA A 17 3.15 4.35 -7.48
C ALA A 17 4.63 4.55 -7.87
N LEU A 18 5.26 3.56 -8.51
CA LEU A 18 6.63 3.65 -8.99
C LEU A 18 6.80 4.69 -10.10
N ASP A 19 5.84 4.77 -11.03
CA ASP A 19 5.85 5.76 -12.09
C ASP A 19 5.71 7.17 -11.52
N ALA A 20 4.76 7.38 -10.60
CA ALA A 20 4.62 8.66 -9.90
C ALA A 20 5.87 9.04 -9.07
N ALA A 21 6.51 8.07 -8.41
CA ALA A 21 7.74 8.30 -7.66
C ALA A 21 8.90 8.70 -8.58
N ARG A 22 9.00 8.09 -9.76
CA ARG A 22 9.97 8.42 -10.80
C ARG A 22 9.79 9.85 -11.31
N ASP A 23 8.55 10.22 -11.61
CA ASP A 23 8.20 11.58 -12.07
C ASP A 23 8.49 12.63 -11.00
N ALA A 24 8.31 12.28 -9.72
CA ALA A 24 8.66 13.12 -8.58
C ALA A 24 10.16 13.13 -8.23
N GLY A 25 11.01 12.39 -8.95
CA GLY A 25 12.45 12.32 -8.70
C GLY A 25 12.84 11.56 -7.42
N THR A 26 11.94 10.75 -6.85
CA THR A 26 12.21 9.96 -5.64
C THR A 26 12.99 8.70 -6.00
N ARG A 27 14.21 8.55 -5.46
CA ARG A 27 15.12 7.43 -5.78
C ARG A 27 15.47 6.53 -4.60
N ASP A 28 15.41 7.05 -3.37
CA ASP A 28 15.92 6.36 -2.17
C ASP A 28 14.84 5.60 -1.39
N THR A 29 13.58 5.67 -1.83
CA THR A 29 12.46 4.95 -1.19
C THR A 29 12.23 3.62 -1.88
N ALA A 30 12.26 2.53 -1.12
CA ALA A 30 11.81 1.23 -1.61
C ALA A 30 10.28 1.18 -1.63
N PHE A 31 9.70 0.44 -2.59
CA PHE A 31 8.25 0.26 -2.67
C PHE A 31 7.85 -1.22 -2.65
N CYS A 32 6.79 -1.51 -1.92
CA CYS A 32 6.07 -2.78 -2.00
C CYS A 32 4.55 -2.56 -1.94
N ALA A 33 3.79 -3.57 -2.31
CA ALA A 33 2.33 -3.56 -2.24
C ALA A 33 1.80 -4.87 -1.66
N LEU A 34 0.73 -4.79 -0.87
CA LEU A 34 0.07 -5.95 -0.28
C LEU A 34 -1.33 -6.14 -0.85
N ALA A 35 -1.51 -7.20 -1.64
CA ALA A 35 -2.82 -7.54 -2.20
C ALA A 35 -3.76 -8.06 -1.11
N LYS A 36 -5.02 -7.61 -1.09
CA LYS A 36 -5.98 -7.96 -0.03
C LYS A 36 -6.45 -9.41 -0.06
N ARG A 37 -6.64 -10.01 -1.23
CA ARG A 37 -7.22 -11.35 -1.36
C ARG A 37 -6.25 -12.45 -0.95
N GLU A 38 -5.05 -12.43 -1.53
CA GLU A 38 -4.09 -13.52 -1.37
C GLU A 38 -2.96 -13.23 -0.38
N GLU A 39 -2.94 -12.04 0.24
CA GLU A 39 -1.83 -11.57 1.10
C GLU A 39 -0.45 -11.65 0.45
N GLU A 40 -0.43 -11.64 -0.89
CA GLU A 40 0.77 -11.59 -1.70
C GLU A 40 1.45 -10.23 -1.61
N VAL A 41 2.77 -10.25 -1.44
CA VAL A 41 3.60 -9.06 -1.40
C VAL A 41 4.27 -8.86 -2.76
N TYR A 42 3.93 -7.77 -3.44
CA TYR A 42 4.61 -7.35 -4.65
C TYR A 42 5.74 -6.41 -4.28
N VAL A 43 6.93 -6.65 -4.79
CA VAL A 43 8.14 -5.87 -4.47
C VAL A 43 8.67 -5.22 -5.73
N GLN A 44 9.13 -3.97 -5.61
CA GLN A 44 9.81 -3.27 -6.70
C GLN A 44 10.93 -4.12 -7.31
N GLY A 45 10.97 -4.17 -8.64
CA GLY A 45 12.00 -4.91 -9.38
C GLY A 45 11.77 -6.43 -9.46
N ARG A 46 10.64 -6.95 -8.98
CA ARG A 46 10.26 -8.37 -9.15
C ARG A 46 8.95 -8.52 -9.93
N SER A 47 8.92 -9.48 -10.85
CA SER A 47 7.74 -9.85 -11.63
C SER A 47 6.70 -10.57 -10.79
N ASP A 48 7.16 -11.50 -9.97
CA ASP A 48 6.35 -12.44 -9.21
C ASP A 48 6.21 -11.98 -7.75
N PRO A 49 5.05 -12.26 -7.12
CA PRO A 49 4.83 -11.92 -5.74
C PRO A 49 5.71 -12.78 -4.81
N VAL A 50 6.02 -12.22 -3.66
CA VAL A 50 6.61 -12.94 -2.53
C VAL A 50 5.46 -13.44 -1.64
N ALA A 51 5.32 -14.76 -1.57
CA ALA A 51 4.45 -15.40 -0.60
C ALA A 51 5.12 -15.39 0.78
N LEU A 52 4.50 -14.69 1.74
CA LEU A 52 4.94 -14.73 3.13
C LEU A 52 4.07 -15.72 3.92
N PRO A 53 4.66 -16.59 4.76
CA PRO A 53 3.86 -17.42 5.66
C PRO A 53 2.95 -16.54 6.52
N ARG A 54 1.66 -16.88 6.61
CA ARG A 54 0.66 -16.11 7.38
C ARG A 54 1.03 -15.92 8.85
N THR A 55 1.77 -16.87 9.43
CA THR A 55 2.22 -16.84 10.82
C THR A 55 3.47 -15.96 11.03
N SER A 56 4.16 -15.59 9.95
CA SER A 56 5.39 -14.80 10.02
C SER A 56 5.14 -13.41 10.61
N ALA A 57 6.14 -12.89 11.31
CA ALA A 57 6.07 -11.53 11.85
C ALA A 57 5.96 -10.48 10.74
N ALA A 58 6.62 -10.70 9.60
CA ALA A 58 6.59 -9.82 8.44
C ALA A 58 5.17 -9.71 7.84
N SER A 59 4.49 -10.84 7.62
CA SER A 59 3.10 -10.82 7.11
C SER A 59 2.17 -10.08 8.07
N ARG A 60 2.26 -10.37 9.38
CA ARG A 60 1.47 -9.67 10.41
C ARG A 60 1.73 -8.17 10.45
N LEU A 61 2.98 -7.74 10.28
CA LEU A 61 3.35 -6.32 10.23
C LEU A 61 2.72 -5.62 9.02
N LEU A 62 2.88 -6.21 7.82
CA LEU A 62 2.32 -5.63 6.59
C LEU A 62 0.79 -5.57 6.64
N GLN A 63 0.13 -6.58 7.19
CA GLN A 63 -1.31 -6.57 7.41
C GLN A 63 -1.74 -5.43 8.36
N ARG A 64 -1.01 -5.19 9.47
CA ARG A 64 -1.30 -4.07 10.38
C ARG A 64 -1.17 -2.72 9.69
N ILE A 65 -0.10 -2.51 8.92
CA ILE A 65 0.12 -1.29 8.14
C ILE A 65 -1.03 -1.07 7.16
N ARG A 66 -1.41 -2.10 6.39
CA ARG A 66 -2.53 -2.05 5.45
C ARG A 66 -3.85 -1.74 6.14
N ASN A 67 -4.13 -2.38 7.27
CA ASN A 67 -5.38 -2.18 8.01
C ASN A 67 -5.48 -0.73 8.51
N GLU A 68 -4.38 -0.15 8.96
CA GLU A 68 -4.34 1.24 9.38
C GLU A 68 -4.52 2.23 8.21
N ALA A 69 -3.83 1.99 7.09
CA ALA A 69 -4.01 2.77 5.87
C ALA A 69 -5.47 2.73 5.36
N HIS A 70 -6.07 1.53 5.36
CA HIS A 70 -7.46 1.35 4.98
C HIS A 70 -8.43 2.05 5.95
N ARG A 71 -8.23 1.89 7.27
CA ARG A 71 -9.02 2.55 8.32
C ARG A 71 -8.98 4.07 8.15
N PHE A 72 -7.80 4.63 7.91
CA PHE A 72 -7.61 6.05 7.68
C PHE A 72 -8.37 6.53 6.43
N ALA A 73 -8.19 5.84 5.30
CA ALA A 73 -8.85 6.19 4.04
C ALA A 73 -10.39 6.13 4.14
N VAL A 74 -10.95 5.09 4.77
CA VAL A 74 -12.40 4.96 5.00
C VAL A 74 -12.91 6.09 5.89
N SER A 75 -12.21 6.36 7.00
CA SER A 75 -12.59 7.42 7.95
C SER A 75 -12.58 8.80 7.29
N TYR A 76 -11.55 9.08 6.49
CA TYR A 76 -11.43 10.34 5.75
C TYR A 76 -12.56 10.50 4.72
N ASN A 77 -12.83 9.47 3.92
CA ASN A 77 -13.92 9.50 2.96
C ASN A 77 -15.30 9.68 3.62
N ARG A 78 -15.54 9.05 4.78
CA ARG A 78 -16.77 9.25 5.55
C ARG A 78 -16.93 10.71 6.00
N LYS A 79 -15.84 11.34 6.48
CA LYS A 79 -15.84 12.76 6.87
C LYS A 79 -16.16 13.67 5.68
N LEU A 80 -15.53 13.44 4.52
CA LEU A 80 -15.78 14.23 3.31
C LEU A 80 -17.24 14.11 2.82
N ARG A 81 -17.81 12.90 2.84
CA ARG A 81 -19.22 12.69 2.47
C ARG A 81 -20.16 13.43 3.43
N LYS A 82 -19.92 13.33 4.75
CA LYS A 82 -20.73 14.05 5.75
C LYS A 82 -20.72 15.56 5.52
N ARG A 83 -19.57 16.14 5.15
CA ARG A 83 -19.47 17.57 4.82
C ARG A 83 -20.30 17.94 3.59
N ARG A 84 -20.28 17.13 2.52
CA ARG A 84 -21.06 17.37 1.30
C ARG A 84 -22.58 17.23 1.49
N THR A 85 -23.03 16.43 2.44
CA THR A 85 -24.48 16.26 2.72
C THR A 85 -25.04 17.35 3.65
N LEU A 86 -24.17 18.07 4.37
CA LEU A 86 -24.54 19.21 5.23
C LEU A 86 -24.34 20.57 4.51
N SER A 87 -24.02 20.53 3.20
CA SER A 87 -23.97 21.69 2.29
C SER A 87 -25.24 21.68 1.43
#